data_AF-A0A7W0RC45-F1
#
_entry.id   AF-A0A7W0RC45-F1
#
_cell.length_a   1.000
_cell.length_b   1.000
_cell.length_c   1.000
_cell.angle_alpha   90.00
_cell.angle_beta   90.00
_cell.angle_gamma   90.00
#
_symmetry.space_group_name_H-M   'P 1'
#
loop_
_entity.id
_entity.type
_entity.pdbx_description
1 polymer ?
#
loop_
_entity_poly.entity_id
_entity_poly.type
_entity_poly.pdbx_seq_one_letter_code
_entity_poly.pdbx_strand_id
1 'polypeptide(L)'
;MGKLLFIPVSVITALITGQIAKKVFDQIWGLIDDEEPPEAKHKEVEWPKVIAAAALQGAIFKAARVATDHGSRRAYYNLIGSWPGEERPEPE
;
A
#
# COMPACT_ATOMS: atom_id res chain seq x y z
N MET A 1 12.31 -0.94 29.07
CA MET A 1 11.51 -2.16 28.80
C MET A 1 10.24 -1.80 28.02
N GLY A 2 10.34 -1.30 26.79
CA GLY A 2 9.17 -0.79 26.02
C GLY A 2 9.22 -1.00 24.50
N LYS A 3 10.24 -1.69 23.99
CA LYS A 3 10.44 -1.89 22.53
C LYS A 3 9.71 -3.13 21.97
N LEU A 4 9.12 -3.97 22.83
CA LEU A 4 8.42 -5.21 22.42
C LEU A 4 6.92 -5.01 22.13
N LEU A 5 6.29 -3.95 22.65
CA LEU A 5 4.88 -3.63 22.40
C LEU A 5 4.65 -2.89 21.07
N PHE A 6 5.69 -2.28 20.49
CA PHE A 6 5.57 -1.46 19.27
C PHE A 6 5.74 -2.24 17.95
N ILE A 7 6.38 -3.41 18.00
CA ILE A 7 6.56 -4.30 16.85
C ILE A 7 5.25 -5.01 16.44
N PRO A 8 4.39 -5.53 17.35
CA PRO A 8 3.18 -6.26 16.91
C PRO A 8 2.17 -5.34 16.21
N VAL A 9 1.96 -4.11 16.69
CA VAL A 9 0.93 -3.22 16.12
C VAL A 9 1.31 -2.79 14.71
N SER A 10 2.57 -2.41 14.48
CA SER A 10 3.04 -1.98 13.16
C SER A 10 2.97 -3.13 12.13
N VAL A 11 3.31 -4.35 12.53
CA VAL A 11 3.18 -5.54 11.69
C VAL A 11 1.72 -5.87 11.39
N ILE A 12 0.84 -5.86 12.40
CA ILE A 12 -0.61 -6.13 12.20
C ILE A 12 -1.21 -5.10 11.25
N THR A 13 -0.94 -3.82 11.45
CA THR A 13 -1.43 -2.75 10.55
C THR A 13 -0.88 -2.91 9.13
N ALA A 14 0.38 -3.29 8.98
CA ALA A 14 0.97 -3.57 7.67
C ALA A 14 0.30 -4.77 6.98
N LEU A 15 0.01 -5.85 7.71
CA LEU A 15 -0.69 -7.02 7.19
C LEU A 15 -2.12 -6.69 6.75
N ILE A 16 -2.87 -5.97 7.57
CA ILE A 16 -4.24 -5.53 7.25
C ILE A 16 -4.22 -4.63 5.99
N THR A 17 -3.34 -3.63 5.97
CA THR A 17 -3.19 -2.73 4.82
C THR A 17 -2.82 -3.52 3.55
N GLY A 18 -1.89 -4.47 3.67
CA GLY A 18 -1.48 -5.34 2.55
C GLY A 18 -2.60 -6.23 2.02
N GLN A 19 -3.44 -6.80 2.91
CA GLN A 19 -4.60 -7.59 2.49
C GLN A 19 -5.65 -6.76 1.77
N ILE A 20 -5.93 -5.54 2.28
CA ILE A 20 -6.86 -4.62 1.62
C ILE A 20 -6.31 -4.22 0.25
N ALA A 21 -5.03 -3.86 0.17
CA ALA A 21 -4.38 -3.50 -1.09
C ALA A 21 -4.42 -4.65 -2.11
N LYS A 22 -4.18 -5.90 -1.67
CA LYS A 22 -4.31 -7.09 -2.52
C LYS A 22 -5.72 -7.24 -3.06
N LYS A 23 -6.74 -7.15 -2.20
CA LYS A 23 -8.14 -7.30 -2.65
C LYS A 23 -8.54 -6.22 -3.67
N VAL A 24 -8.10 -4.98 -3.46
CA VAL A 24 -8.33 -3.89 -4.43
C VAL A 24 -7.61 -4.16 -5.74
N PHE A 25 -6.36 -4.63 -5.69
CA PHE A 25 -5.62 -5.04 -6.88
C PHE A 25 -6.33 -6.16 -7.65
N ASP A 26 -6.70 -7.26 -6.98
CA ASP A 26 -7.38 -8.40 -7.60
C ASP A 26 -8.69 -7.94 -8.29
N GLN A 27 -9.44 -7.04 -7.64
CA GLN A 27 -10.68 -6.52 -8.19
C GLN A 27 -10.48 -5.59 -9.39
N ILE A 28 -9.45 -4.72 -9.37
CA ILE A 28 -9.13 -3.87 -10.53
C ILE A 28 -8.59 -4.72 -11.67
N TRP A 29 -7.74 -5.71 -11.37
CA TRP A 29 -7.18 -6.60 -12.38
C TRP A 29 -8.26 -7.40 -13.09
N GLY A 30 -9.23 -7.94 -12.36
CA GLY A 30 -10.38 -8.65 -12.95
C GLY A 30 -11.28 -7.80 -13.85
N LEU A 31 -11.09 -6.47 -13.91
CA LEU A 31 -11.75 -5.60 -14.90
C LEU A 31 -10.92 -5.44 -16.19
N ILE A 32 -9.62 -5.76 -16.12
CA ILE A 32 -8.64 -5.59 -17.19
C ILE A 32 -8.44 -6.91 -17.93
N ASP A 33 -8.43 -8.02 -17.20
CA ASP A 33 -8.10 -9.34 -17.71
C ASP A 33 -8.96 -10.42 -17.05
N ASP A 34 -9.31 -11.45 -17.81
CA ASP A 34 -10.07 -12.61 -17.32
C ASP A 34 -9.18 -13.65 -16.62
N GLU A 35 -7.86 -13.56 -16.82
CA GLU A 35 -6.88 -14.41 -16.14
C GLU A 35 -6.42 -13.81 -14.80
N GLU A 36 -5.87 -14.65 -13.93
CA GLU A 36 -5.22 -14.16 -12.71
C GLU A 36 -4.04 -13.22 -13.03
N PRO A 37 -3.72 -12.26 -12.14
CA PRO A 37 -2.61 -11.36 -12.37
C PRO A 37 -1.30 -12.13 -12.60
N PRO A 38 -0.57 -11.85 -13.70
CA PRO A 38 0.60 -12.63 -14.05
C PRO A 38 1.73 -12.41 -13.05
N GLU A 39 2.38 -13.51 -12.68
CA GLU A 39 3.53 -13.52 -11.80
C GLU A 39 4.82 -13.77 -12.60
N ALA A 40 5.96 -13.40 -12.02
CA ALA A 40 7.28 -13.63 -12.64
C ALA A 40 7.60 -15.12 -12.92
N LYS A 41 6.87 -16.04 -12.27
CA LYS A 41 6.99 -17.50 -12.49
C LYS A 41 6.21 -17.99 -13.71
N HIS A 42 5.35 -17.18 -14.32
CA HIS A 42 4.56 -17.58 -15.48
C HIS A 42 5.41 -17.49 -16.76
N LYS A 43 5.89 -18.65 -17.23
CA LYS A 43 6.82 -18.77 -18.36
C LYS A 43 6.25 -18.26 -19.69
N GLU A 44 4.96 -18.47 -19.91
CA GLU A 44 4.30 -18.25 -21.22
C GLU A 44 3.65 -16.86 -21.34
N VAL A 45 3.79 -16.01 -20.33
CA VAL A 45 3.23 -14.66 -20.33
C VAL A 45 4.25 -13.67 -20.89
N GLU A 46 3.81 -12.79 -21.78
CA GLU A 46 4.66 -11.74 -22.33
C GLU A 46 5.13 -10.75 -21.25
N TRP A 47 6.40 -10.36 -21.32
CA TRP A 47 7.03 -9.41 -20.39
C TRP A 47 6.23 -8.12 -20.15
N PRO A 48 5.66 -7.45 -21.18
CA PRO A 48 4.87 -6.25 -20.96
C PRO A 48 3.66 -6.47 -20.05
N LYS A 49 2.97 -7.62 -20.17
CA LYS A 49 1.80 -7.96 -19.33
C LYS A 49 2.23 -8.16 -17.86
N VAL A 50 3.35 -8.86 -17.63
CA VAL A 50 3.92 -9.07 -16.28
C VAL A 50 4.32 -7.73 -15.64
N ILE A 51 5.04 -6.88 -16.37
CA ILE A 51 5.49 -5.58 -15.85
C ILE A 51 4.30 -4.65 -15.58
N ALA A 52 3.30 -4.62 -16.47
CA ALA A 52 2.10 -3.81 -16.28
C ALA A 52 1.32 -4.24 -15.04
N ALA A 53 1.13 -5.55 -14.83
CA ALA A 53 0.49 -6.08 -13.63
C ALA A 53 1.26 -5.70 -12.35
N ALA A 54 2.58 -5.90 -12.35
CA ALA A 54 3.44 -5.55 -11.22
C ALA A 54 3.43 -4.04 -10.92
N ALA A 55 3.42 -3.19 -11.96
CA ALA A 55 3.34 -1.75 -11.81
C ALA A 55 2.00 -1.30 -11.20
N LEU A 56 0.89 -1.88 -11.67
CA LEU A 56 -0.43 -1.63 -11.10
C LEU A 56 -0.52 -2.06 -9.63
N GLN A 57 -0.02 -3.26 -9.31
CA GLN A 57 0.07 -3.74 -7.94
C GLN A 57 0.90 -2.79 -7.07
N GLY A 58 2.09 -2.41 -7.54
CA GLY A 58 2.97 -1.48 -6.83
C GLY A 58 2.32 -0.11 -6.58
N ALA A 59 1.62 0.42 -7.57
CA ALA A 59 0.88 1.69 -7.46
C ALA A 59 -0.22 1.61 -6.38
N ILE A 60 -1.01 0.54 -6.38
CA ILE A 60 -2.08 0.33 -5.38
C ILE A 60 -1.49 0.17 -3.97
N PHE A 61 -0.43 -0.62 -3.82
CA PHE A 61 0.23 -0.80 -2.53
C PHE A 61 0.84 0.52 -2.01
N LYS A 62 1.47 1.31 -2.88
CA LYS A 62 2.00 2.62 -2.51
C LYS A 62 0.87 3.57 -2.11
N ALA A 63 -0.22 3.62 -2.87
CA ALA A 63 -1.39 4.45 -2.56
C ALA A 63 -2.01 4.08 -1.22
N ALA A 64 -2.22 2.78 -0.96
CA ALA A 64 -2.76 2.30 0.32
C ALA A 64 -1.85 2.70 1.49
N ARG A 65 -0.53 2.54 1.35
CA ARG A 65 0.44 2.97 2.37
C ARG A 65 0.34 4.47 2.65
N VAL A 66 0.33 5.30 1.61
CA VAL A 66 0.24 6.76 1.74
C VAL A 66 -1.09 7.17 2.37
N ALA A 67 -2.21 6.55 1.99
CA ALA A 67 -3.52 6.81 2.56
C ALA A 67 -3.56 6.47 4.06
N THR A 68 -3.06 5.30 4.46
CA THR A 68 -2.99 4.89 5.87
C THR A 68 -2.09 5.82 6.68
N ASP A 69 -0.91 6.16 6.16
CA ASP A 69 0.07 7.02 6.80
C ASP A 69 -0.50 8.45 6.98
N HIS A 70 -1.06 9.03 5.93
CA HIS A 70 -1.69 10.35 5.99
C HIS A 70 -2.92 10.37 6.92
N GLY A 71 -3.77 9.33 6.85
CA GLY A 71 -4.91 9.17 7.75
C GLY A 71 -4.48 9.07 9.21
N SER A 72 -3.38 8.37 9.49
CA SER A 72 -2.82 8.27 10.85
C SER A 72 -2.31 9.63 11.35
N ARG A 73 -1.65 10.42 10.49
CA ARG A 73 -1.24 11.80 10.84
C ARG A 73 -2.44 12.69 11.11
N ARG A 74 -3.49 12.58 10.31
CA ARG A 74 -4.72 13.35 10.50
C ARG A 74 -5.42 12.99 11.81
N ALA A 75 -5.49 11.69 12.13
CA ALA A 75 -6.02 11.22 13.40
C ALA A 75 -5.20 11.76 14.59
N TYR A 76 -3.87 11.72 14.50
CA TYR A 76 -2.98 12.29 15.51
C TYR A 76 -3.21 13.80 15.68
N TYR A 77 -3.30 14.55 14.59
CA TYR A 77 -3.57 15.99 14.62
C TYR A 77 -4.91 16.30 15.30
N ASN A 78 -5.97 15.56 14.98
CA ASN A 78 -7.28 15.75 15.59
C ASN A 78 -7.27 15.44 17.11
N LEU A 79 -6.40 14.55 17.57
CA LEU A 79 -6.32 14.12 18.98
C LEU A 79 -5.35 14.98 19.82
N ILE A 80 -4.21 15.36 19.25
CA ILE A 80 -3.10 16.00 19.96
C ILE A 80 -2.99 17.49 19.61
N GLY A 81 -3.58 17.93 18.50
CA GLY A 81 -3.55 19.32 18.03
C GLY A 81 -2.25 19.73 17.31
N SER A 82 -1.20 18.92 17.37
CA SER A 82 0.06 19.13 16.63
C SER A 82 0.14 18.22 15.41
N TRP A 83 0.64 18.74 14.29
CA TRP A 83 0.83 17.95 13.07
C TRP A 83 2.12 17.13 13.16
N PRO A 84 2.07 15.80 12.96
CA PRO A 84 3.27 14.96 13.03
C PRO A 84 3.95 14.86 11.65
N GLY A 85 4.78 15.84 11.33
CA GLY A 85 5.59 15.87 10.09
C GLY A 85 5.70 17.28 9.50
N GLU A 86 6.15 17.36 8.26
CA GLU A 86 6.16 18.61 7.48
C GLU A 86 4.74 18.99 7.06
N GLU A 87 4.41 20.29 7.13
CA GLU A 87 3.10 20.80 6.71
C GLU A 87 3.00 21.03 5.20
N ARG A 88 4.14 21.32 4.55
CA ARG A 88 4.23 21.61 3.12
C ARG A 88 5.56 21.10 2.57
N PRO A 89 5.61 20.68 1.29
CA PRO A 89 6.87 20.39 0.62
C PRO A 89 7.76 21.63 0.62
N GLU A 90 9.06 21.43 0.82
CA GLU A 90 10.04 22.49 0.62
C GLU A 90 10.14 22.83 -0.88
N PRO A 91 10.13 24.12 -1.25
CA PRO A 91 10.42 24.50 -2.62
C PRO A 91 11.89 24.16 -2.94
N GLU A 92 12.10 23.47 -4.06
CA GLU A 92 13.43 23.18 -4.62
C GLU A 92 14.07 24.41 -5.27
#